data_AF-A0A124IY18-F1
#
_entry.id   AF-A0A124IY18-F1
#
_cell.length_a   1.000
_cell.length_b   1.000
_cell.length_c   1.000
_cell.angle_alpha   90.00
_cell.angle_beta   90.00
_cell.angle_gamma   90.00
#
_symmetry.space_group_name_H-M   'P 1'
#
loop_
_entity.id
_entity.type
_entity.pdbx_description
1 polymer ?
#
loop_
_entity_poly.entity_id
_entity_poly.type
_entity_poly.pdbx_seq_one_letter_code
_entity_poly.pdbx_strand_id
1 'polypeptide(L)'
;MSSIFERITTLTKAAIHEGLNKLEDPVLLTGQYLRDLDDKISSAESKQRELKVTASVLERRKAEYLVQADSSEAAAVQAMSEGNEPAARAAVTAKLRYLEVFRRPKPFWTKPCRPWPLWRLICRMPKQSMPV
;
A
#
# COMPACT_ATOMS: atom_id res chain seq x y z
N MET A 1 19.29 -16.41 0.49
CA MET A 1 18.46 -16.95 -0.62
C MET A 1 19.32 -17.92 -1.43
N SER A 2 19.73 -19.04 -0.83
CA SER A 2 20.81 -19.89 -1.35
C SER A 2 20.68 -21.27 -0.70
N SER A 3 19.76 -22.09 -1.17
CA SER A 3 19.64 -23.48 -0.69
C SER A 3 19.07 -24.38 -1.77
N ILE A 4 18.14 -23.87 -2.59
CA ILE A 4 17.64 -24.60 -3.76
C ILE A 4 18.64 -24.53 -4.91
N PHE A 5 19.29 -23.39 -5.14
CA PHE A 5 20.42 -23.28 -6.07
C PHE A 5 21.59 -24.18 -5.66
N GLU A 6 21.86 -24.29 -4.36
CA GLU A 6 22.85 -25.24 -3.85
C GLU A 6 22.38 -26.68 -4.09
N ARG A 7 21.13 -27.03 -3.81
CA ARG A 7 20.59 -28.36 -4.11
C ARG A 7 20.66 -28.73 -5.59
N ILE A 8 20.29 -27.80 -6.47
CA ILE A 8 20.37 -27.98 -7.93
C ILE A 8 21.84 -28.20 -8.33
N THR A 9 22.74 -27.30 -7.93
CA THR A 9 24.17 -27.42 -8.29
C THR A 9 24.83 -28.66 -7.69
N THR A 10 24.43 -29.09 -6.48
CA THR A 10 24.94 -30.31 -5.85
C THR A 10 24.41 -31.57 -6.55
N LEU A 11 23.12 -31.60 -6.94
CA LEU A 11 22.53 -32.68 -7.74
C LEU A 11 23.12 -32.74 -9.15
N THR A 12 23.35 -31.60 -9.80
CA THR A 12 23.99 -31.52 -11.13
C THR A 12 25.45 -31.98 -11.08
N LYS A 13 26.20 -31.56 -10.06
CA LYS A 13 27.60 -31.98 -9.87
C LYS A 13 27.71 -33.48 -9.59
N ALA A 14 26.73 -34.07 -8.90
CA ALA A 14 26.65 -35.51 -8.71
C ALA A 14 26.24 -36.27 -10.00
N ALA A 15 25.33 -35.70 -10.80
CA ALA A 15 24.85 -36.28 -12.06
C ALA A 15 25.89 -36.27 -13.20
N ILE A 16 26.79 -35.29 -13.22
CA ILE A 16 27.91 -35.24 -14.20
C ILE A 16 28.84 -36.45 -14.05
N HIS A 17 28.95 -37.01 -12.85
CA HIS A 17 29.80 -38.18 -12.58
C HIS A 17 29.16 -39.53 -12.96
N GLU A 18 27.84 -39.59 -13.22
CA GLU A 18 27.13 -40.85 -13.43
C GLU A 18 26.04 -40.71 -14.51
N GLY A 19 26.45 -40.82 -15.77
CA GLY A 19 25.57 -41.31 -16.84
C GLY A 19 24.66 -40.27 -17.51
N LEU A 20 24.94 -40.07 -18.80
CA LEU A 20 24.31 -39.20 -19.79
C LEU A 20 22.79 -39.38 -20.04
N ASN A 21 22.01 -40.08 -19.20
CA ASN A 21 20.60 -40.40 -19.45
C ASN A 21 19.57 -39.78 -18.48
N LYS A 22 19.95 -38.81 -17.63
CA LYS A 22 19.01 -38.09 -16.72
C LYS A 22 18.80 -36.61 -17.05
N LEU A 23 19.14 -36.20 -18.27
CA LEU A 23 18.90 -34.85 -18.78
C LEU A 23 17.41 -34.55 -19.03
N GLU A 24 16.52 -35.54 -18.89
CA GLU A 24 15.14 -35.41 -19.37
C GLU A 24 14.19 -34.61 -18.47
N ASP A 25 14.58 -34.17 -17.26
CA ASP A 25 13.59 -33.52 -16.39
C ASP A 25 13.95 -32.31 -15.50
N PRO A 26 15.05 -31.55 -15.69
CA PRO A 26 15.15 -30.21 -15.08
C PRO A 26 14.40 -29.14 -15.90
N VAL A 27 14.10 -29.40 -17.18
CA VAL A 27 13.40 -28.45 -18.08
C VAL A 27 11.90 -28.37 -17.77
N LEU A 28 11.24 -29.48 -17.42
CA LEU A 28 9.81 -29.46 -17.05
C LEU A 28 9.53 -28.68 -15.75
N LEU A 29 10.50 -28.63 -14.82
CA LEU A 29 10.45 -27.76 -13.63
C LEU A 29 10.60 -26.26 -13.95
N THR A 30 11.27 -25.89 -15.06
CA THR A 30 11.33 -24.47 -15.49
C THR A 30 10.02 -23.96 -16.07
N GLY A 31 9.21 -24.85 -16.68
CA GLY A 31 7.88 -24.49 -17.17
C GLY A 31 6.96 -24.05 -16.03
N GLN A 32 7.00 -24.74 -14.88
CA GLN A 32 6.23 -24.36 -13.70
C GLN A 32 6.75 -23.07 -13.06
N TYR A 33 8.07 -22.86 -13.00
CA TYR A 33 8.64 -21.62 -12.50
C TYR A 33 8.23 -20.41 -13.34
N LEU A 34 8.26 -20.53 -14.67
CA LEU A 34 7.84 -19.46 -15.56
C LEU A 34 6.35 -19.13 -15.39
N ARG A 35 5.51 -20.16 -15.20
CA ARG A 35 4.08 -20.00 -14.92
C ARG A 35 3.81 -19.32 -13.58
N ASP A 36 4.51 -19.73 -12.53
CA ASP A 36 4.39 -19.11 -11.19
C ASP A 36 4.85 -17.64 -11.18
N LEU A 37 5.85 -17.30 -12.00
CA LEU A 37 6.28 -15.91 -12.18
C LEU A 37 5.24 -15.10 -12.94
N ASP A 38 4.67 -15.65 -14.02
CA ASP A 38 3.62 -14.99 -14.80
C ASP A 38 2.37 -14.73 -13.94
N ASP A 39 1.97 -15.70 -13.11
CA ASP A 39 0.87 -15.55 -12.17
C ASP A 39 1.14 -14.45 -11.12
N LYS A 40 2.38 -14.35 -10.63
CA LYS A 40 2.80 -13.29 -9.68
C LYS A 40 2.81 -11.91 -10.34
N ILE A 41 3.26 -11.82 -11.59
CA ILE A 41 3.25 -10.58 -12.37
C ILE A 41 1.81 -10.13 -12.61
N SER A 42 0.94 -11.03 -13.09
CA SER A 42 -0.49 -10.75 -13.30
C SER A 42 -1.19 -10.30 -12.01
N SER A 43 -0.88 -10.93 -10.87
CA SER A 43 -1.39 -10.51 -9.56
C SER A 43 -0.88 -9.11 -9.16
N ALA A 44 0.41 -8.82 -9.39
CA ALA A 44 1.00 -7.53 -9.09
C ALA A 44 0.40 -6.42 -9.98
N GLU A 45 0.21 -6.68 -11.26
CA GLU A 45 -0.43 -5.75 -12.19
C GLU A 45 -1.88 -5.46 -11.80
N SER A 46 -2.65 -6.48 -11.41
CA SER A 46 -4.02 -6.32 -10.94
C SER A 46 -4.09 -5.42 -9.70
N LYS A 47 -3.19 -5.65 -8.72
CA LYS A 47 -3.06 -4.79 -7.53
C LYS A 47 -2.62 -3.38 -7.90
N GLN A 48 -1.70 -3.23 -8.86
CA GLN A 48 -1.27 -1.91 -9.34
C GLN A 48 -2.44 -1.15 -9.96
N ARG A 49 -3.29 -1.81 -10.75
CA ARG A 49 -4.51 -1.20 -11.31
C ARG A 49 -5.47 -0.76 -10.22
N GLU A 50 -5.72 -1.61 -9.22
CA GLU A 50 -6.56 -1.26 -8.06
C GLU A 50 -6.02 -0.04 -7.30
N LEU A 51 -4.71 0.01 -7.07
CA LEU A 51 -4.05 1.14 -6.43
C LEU A 51 -4.15 2.43 -7.27
N LYS A 52 -3.99 2.33 -8.60
CA LYS A 52 -4.17 3.47 -9.51
C LYS A 52 -5.59 4.02 -9.48
N VAL A 53 -6.60 3.15 -9.48
CA VAL A 53 -8.01 3.56 -9.36
C VAL A 53 -8.27 4.19 -7.99
N THR A 54 -7.74 3.61 -6.92
CA THR A 54 -7.89 4.17 -5.57
C THR A 54 -7.24 5.56 -5.48
N ALA A 55 -6.05 5.72 -6.06
CA ALA A 55 -5.36 7.00 -6.13
C ALA A 55 -6.15 8.04 -6.92
N SER A 56 -6.72 7.68 -8.09
CA SER A 56 -7.52 8.62 -8.88
C SER A 56 -8.79 9.07 -8.16
N VAL A 57 -9.46 8.16 -7.44
CA VAL A 57 -10.61 8.49 -6.59
C VAL A 57 -10.21 9.43 -5.45
N LEU A 58 -9.06 9.20 -4.81
CA LEU A 58 -8.56 10.05 -3.74
C LEU A 58 -8.21 11.46 -4.24
N GLU A 59 -7.57 11.57 -5.41
CA GLU A 59 -7.28 12.88 -6.02
C GLU A 59 -8.56 13.63 -6.38
N ARG A 60 -9.57 12.95 -6.93
CA ARG A 60 -10.88 13.57 -7.18
C ARG A 60 -11.53 14.09 -5.90
N ARG A 61 -11.56 13.27 -4.83
CA ARG A 61 -12.12 13.68 -3.53
C ARG A 61 -11.36 14.87 -2.95
N LYS A 62 -10.03 14.89 -3.08
CA LYS A 62 -9.19 16.01 -2.67
C LYS A 62 -9.58 17.29 -3.42
N ALA A 63 -9.75 17.21 -4.74
CA ALA A 63 -10.21 18.35 -5.54
C ALA A 63 -11.59 18.85 -5.08
N GLU A 64 -12.54 17.96 -4.82
CA GLU A 64 -13.87 18.30 -4.31
C GLU A 64 -13.80 19.04 -2.95
N TYR A 65 -12.95 18.59 -2.02
CA TYR A 65 -12.76 19.27 -0.73
C TYR A 65 -12.10 20.64 -0.87
N LEU A 66 -11.17 20.81 -1.81
CA LEU A 66 -10.55 22.12 -2.08
C LEU A 66 -11.58 23.12 -2.61
N VAL A 67 -12.42 22.71 -3.57
CA VAL A 67 -13.52 23.55 -4.06
C VAL A 67 -14.47 23.96 -2.94
N GLN A 68 -14.75 23.05 -2.00
CA GLN A 68 -15.60 23.36 -0.85
C GLN A 68 -14.91 24.30 0.16
N ALA A 69 -13.59 24.22 0.30
CA ALA A 69 -12.82 25.15 1.11
C ALA A 69 -12.84 26.56 0.48
N ASP A 70 -12.64 26.66 -0.84
CA ASP A 70 -12.65 27.93 -1.56
C ASP A 70 -14.04 28.60 -1.52
N SER A 71 -15.12 27.81 -1.68
CA SER A 71 -16.49 28.35 -1.57
C SER A 71 -16.79 28.86 -0.15
N SER A 72 -16.29 28.18 0.89
CA SER A 72 -16.42 28.64 2.27
C SER A 72 -15.61 29.91 2.57
N GLU A 73 -14.48 30.11 1.89
CA GLU A 73 -13.73 31.36 1.94
C GLU A 73 -14.49 32.51 1.27
N ALA A 74 -15.04 32.28 0.08
CA ALA A 74 -15.86 33.29 -0.59
C ALA A 74 -17.06 33.73 0.27
N ALA A 75 -17.74 32.76 0.91
CA ALA A 75 -18.82 33.04 1.85
C ALA A 75 -18.35 33.83 3.09
N ALA A 76 -17.15 33.54 3.61
CA ALA A 76 -16.58 34.29 4.72
C ALA A 76 -16.28 35.75 4.33
N VAL A 77 -15.70 35.97 3.15
CA VAL A 77 -15.42 37.33 2.63
C VAL A 77 -16.70 38.11 2.44
N GLN A 78 -17.74 37.49 1.89
CA GLN A 78 -19.04 38.13 1.72
C GLN A 78 -19.67 38.48 3.08
N ALA A 79 -19.72 37.55 4.03
CA ALA A 79 -20.27 37.80 5.36
C ALA A 79 -19.50 38.91 6.11
N MET A 80 -18.17 39.00 5.92
CA MET A 80 -17.37 40.11 6.43
C MET A 80 -17.75 41.44 5.80
N SER A 81 -18.00 41.48 4.49
CA SER A 81 -18.43 42.71 3.80
C SER A 81 -19.81 43.20 4.24
N GLU A 82 -20.68 42.27 4.65
CA GLU A 82 -22.02 42.56 5.18
C GLU A 82 -22.00 42.93 6.68
N GLY A 83 -20.82 42.93 7.33
CA GLY A 83 -20.67 43.20 8.76
C GLY A 83 -21.15 42.06 9.67
N ASN A 84 -21.45 40.89 9.11
CA ASN A 84 -21.94 39.72 9.85
C ASN A 84 -20.76 38.84 10.30
N GLU A 85 -20.07 39.31 11.34
CA GLU A 85 -18.96 38.57 11.93
C GLU A 85 -19.28 37.13 12.38
N PRO A 86 -20.43 36.80 13.01
CA PRO A 86 -20.68 35.41 13.42
C PRO A 86 -20.81 34.47 12.22
N ALA A 87 -21.41 34.93 11.11
CA ALA A 87 -21.47 34.15 9.87
C ALA A 87 -20.08 33.98 9.24
N ALA A 88 -19.24 35.03 9.24
CA ALA A 88 -17.87 34.93 8.75
C ALA A 88 -17.03 33.93 9.56
N ARG A 89 -17.12 33.96 10.90
CA ARG A 89 -16.43 32.99 11.77
C ARG A 89 -16.86 31.55 11.51
N ALA A 90 -18.16 31.33 11.29
CA ALA A 90 -18.68 30.01 10.96
C ALA A 90 -18.13 29.50 9.61
N ALA A 91 -18.09 30.37 8.59
CA ALA A 91 -17.56 30.04 7.27
C ALA A 91 -16.05 29.73 7.28
N VAL A 92 -15.25 30.51 8.03
CA VAL A 92 -13.81 30.21 8.23
C VAL A 92 -13.60 28.89 8.97
N THR A 93 -14.41 28.61 9.99
CA THR A 93 -14.35 27.33 10.71
C THR A 93 -14.66 26.15 9.78
N ALA A 94 -15.61 26.31 8.86
CA ALA A 94 -15.89 25.30 7.85
C ALA A 94 -14.68 25.08 6.92
N LYS A 95 -14.03 26.15 6.45
CA LYS A 95 -12.78 26.06 5.66
C LYS A 95 -11.72 25.24 6.36
N LEU A 96 -11.46 25.54 7.64
CA LEU A 96 -10.45 24.85 8.45
C LEU A 96 -10.75 23.35 8.55
N ARG A 97 -12.02 22.97 8.75
CA ARG A 97 -12.42 21.55 8.79
C ARG A 97 -12.11 20.82 7.48
N TYR A 98 -12.36 21.44 6.32
CA TYR A 98 -12.04 20.82 5.03
C TYR A 98 -10.52 20.68 4.82
N LEU A 99 -9.72 21.65 5.28
CA LEU A 99 -8.26 21.60 5.19
C LEU A 99 -7.62 20.64 6.20
N GLU A 100 -8.21 20.47 7.38
CA GLU A 100 -7.72 19.52 8.40
C GLU A 100 -7.77 18.06 7.91
N VAL A 101 -8.76 17.72 7.08
CA VAL A 101 -8.87 16.40 6.44
C VAL A 101 -7.67 16.12 5.53
N PHE A 102 -7.06 17.15 4.92
CA PHE A 102 -5.84 17.03 4.14
C PHE A 102 -4.58 16.91 5.03
N ARG A 103 -4.50 17.70 6.11
CA ARG A 103 -3.30 17.75 6.97
C ARG A 103 -3.10 16.48 7.78
N ARG A 104 -4.15 15.71 8.06
CA ARG A 104 -4.06 14.53 8.93
C ARG A 104 -3.51 13.32 8.14
N PRO A 105 -2.24 12.90 8.35
CA PRO A 105 -1.76 11.66 7.75
C PRO A 105 -2.60 10.50 8.28
N LYS A 106 -3.26 9.77 7.39
CA LYS A 106 -3.92 8.51 7.75
C LYS A 106 -2.81 7.51 8.09
N PRO A 107 -2.84 6.84 9.25
CA PRO A 107 -1.86 5.81 9.55
C PRO A 107 -2.00 4.68 8.52
N PHE A 108 -0.95 4.47 7.73
CA PHE A 108 -0.85 3.42 6.71
C PHE A 108 -0.93 2.00 7.31
N TRP A 109 -0.65 1.87 8.61
CA TRP A 109 -0.49 0.60 9.32
C TRP A 109 -1.78 0.11 9.99
N THR A 110 -2.81 -0.17 9.20
CA THR A 110 -3.97 -0.96 9.68
C THR A 110 -4.32 -2.04 8.65
N LYS A 111 -3.35 -2.86 8.27
CA LYS A 111 -3.64 -4.19 7.73
C LYS A 111 -3.49 -5.16 8.90
N PRO A 112 -4.54 -5.83 9.39
CA PRO A 112 -4.35 -6.92 10.33
C PRO A 112 -3.51 -7.98 9.64
N CYS A 113 -2.28 -8.20 10.11
CA CYS A 113 -1.53 -9.39 9.77
C CYS A 113 -2.44 -10.58 10.08
N ARG A 114 -2.79 -11.39 9.06
CA ARG A 114 -3.61 -12.59 9.27
C ARG A 114 -2.93 -13.44 10.36
N PRO A 115 -3.65 -13.85 11.41
CA PRO A 115 -3.06 -14.71 12.44
C PRO A 115 -2.88 -16.11 11.83
N TRP A 116 -1.64 -16.47 11.49
CA TRP A 116 -1.28 -17.89 11.39
C TRP A 116 -1.14 -18.46 12.81
N PRO A 117 -1.66 -19.67 13.09
CA PRO A 117 -2.05 -20.10 14.43
C PRO A 117 -0.89 -20.41 15.41
N LEU A 118 0.37 -20.20 15.02
CA LEU A 118 1.54 -20.66 15.81
C LEU A 118 2.44 -19.54 16.37
N TRP A 119 2.16 -18.25 16.10
CA TRP A 119 3.07 -17.15 16.48
C TRP A 119 2.66 -16.33 17.71
N ARG A 120 1.79 -16.89 18.58
CA ARG A 120 1.35 -16.23 19.82
C ARG A 120 2.49 -15.93 20.82
N LEU A 121 3.72 -16.39 20.56
CA LEU A 121 4.87 -16.22 21.45
C LEU A 121 5.90 -15.16 21.02
N ILE A 122 5.84 -14.61 19.80
CA ILE A 122 6.88 -13.67 19.32
C ILE A 122 6.41 -12.20 19.32
N CYS A 123 5.11 -11.93 19.28
CA CYS A 123 4.58 -10.56 19.37
C CYS A 123 4.36 -10.12 20.83
N ARG A 124 5.41 -10.13 21.65
CA ARG A 124 5.49 -9.26 22.83
C ARG A 124 6.39 -8.09 22.46
N MET A 125 5.87 -7.10 21.75
CA MET A 125 6.61 -5.85 21.57
C MET A 125 6.83 -5.19 22.95
N PRO A 126 8.04 -4.70 23.26
CA PRO A 126 8.24 -3.80 24.37
C PRO A 126 7.68 -2.42 23.99
N LYS A 127 6.86 -1.84 24.88
CA LYS A 127 6.58 -0.40 24.85
C LYS A 127 7.92 0.34 24.98
N GLN A 128 8.40 1.00 23.93
CA GLN A 128 9.48 1.98 24.05
C GLN A 128 9.00 3.33 23.52
N SER A 129 8.74 4.22 24.49
CA SER A 129 8.93 5.68 24.49
C SER A 129 8.72 6.47 23.19
N MET A 130 7.62 7.22 23.16
CA MET A 130 7.46 8.44 22.36
C MET A 130 8.31 9.57 22.96
N PRO A 131 9.05 10.38 22.18
CA PRO A 131 9.43 11.72 22.63
C PRO A 131 8.26 12.69 22.45
N VAL A 132 8.15 13.61 23.42
CA VAL A 132 7.18 14.73 23.50
C VAL A 132 7.43 15.74 22.40
#